data_AF-A0A6V8PXF6-F1
#
_entry.id   AF-A0A6V8PXF6-F1
#
_cell.length_a   1.000
_cell.length_b   1.000
_cell.length_c   1.000
_cell.angle_alpha   90.00
_cell.angle_beta   90.00
_cell.angle_gamma   90.00
#
_symmetry.space_group_name_H-M   'P 1'
#
loop_
_entity.id
_entity.type
_entity.pdbx_description
1 polymer ?
#
loop_
_entity_poly.entity_id
_entity_poly.type
_entity_poly.pdbx_seq_one_letter_code
_entity_poly.pdbx_strand_id
1 'polypeptide(L)'
;GFFLVPPKEKGGRYLAIGGTDEAFSIRHDTKYPDLAAEYINWFVASPRAIDLNVEHGTIPVVPVDETRWPEGTVFRDAAAAYVILNRDDGVGHYIDWAAPGYYDLTVAQIEELLALRVTPEEFVVPLQEHYAKFLLELEKEA
;
A
#
# COMPACT_ATOMS: atom_id res chain seq x y z
N GLY A 1 7.65 -8.36 17.26
CA GLY A 1 6.26 -8.49 16.84
C GLY A 1 5.88 -7.34 15.94
N PHE A 2 4.71 -7.43 15.31
CA PHE A 2 4.12 -6.40 14.46
C PHE A 2 2.70 -6.08 14.92
N PHE A 3 2.23 -4.86 14.73
CA PHE A 3 0.84 -4.48 15.00
C PHE A 3 0.42 -3.32 14.11
N LEU A 4 -0.88 -3.23 13.82
CA LEU A 4 -1.45 -2.10 13.09
C LEU A 4 -1.50 -0.86 13.97
N VAL A 5 -1.26 0.31 13.37
CA VAL A 5 -1.49 1.59 14.05
C VAL A 5 -2.94 1.61 14.55
N PRO A 6 -3.17 1.88 15.84
CA PRO A 6 -4.52 1.87 16.39
C PRO A 6 -5.43 2.89 15.69
N PRO A 7 -6.73 2.58 15.52
CA PRO A 7 -7.68 3.55 15.01
C PRO A 7 -7.76 4.76 15.94
N LYS A 8 -8.05 5.94 15.37
CA LYS A 8 -8.25 7.20 16.11
C LYS A 8 -9.31 7.06 17.21
N GLU A 9 -10.37 6.31 16.91
CA GLU A 9 -11.48 6.06 17.83
C GLU A 9 -11.52 4.59 18.23
N LYS A 10 -11.93 4.31 19.47
CA LYS A 10 -12.09 2.94 19.96
C LYS A 10 -13.14 2.21 19.11
N GLY A 11 -12.75 1.07 18.53
CA GLY A 11 -13.62 0.29 17.65
C GLY A 11 -13.69 0.83 16.22
N GLY A 12 -12.89 1.85 15.87
CA GLY A 12 -12.75 2.33 14.50
C GLY A 12 -12.03 1.33 13.59
N ARG A 13 -12.04 1.62 12.28
CA ARG A 13 -11.36 0.80 11.26
C ARG A 13 -9.85 0.97 11.34
N TYR A 14 -9.13 -0.14 11.20
CA TYR A 14 -7.69 -0.09 11.01
C TYR A 14 -7.37 0.37 9.59
N LEU A 15 -6.45 1.32 9.50
CA LEU A 15 -5.94 1.82 8.23
C LEU A 15 -4.42 1.64 8.24
N ALA A 16 -3.88 1.21 7.11
CA ALA A 16 -2.45 1.20 6.89
C ALA A 16 -2.17 1.58 5.44
N ILE A 17 -1.07 2.31 5.23
CA ILE A 17 -0.52 2.47 3.89
C ILE A 17 0.05 1.12 3.47
N GLY A 18 -0.26 0.71 2.26
CA GLY A 18 0.26 -0.53 1.70
C GLY A 18 -0.13 -0.67 0.24
N GLY A 19 -0.19 -1.92 -0.20
CA GLY A 19 -0.46 -2.31 -1.58
C GLY A 19 0.22 -3.63 -1.87
N THR A 20 0.18 -4.06 -3.13
CA THR A 20 1.03 -5.14 -3.61
C THR A 20 2.47 -4.65 -3.64
N ASP A 21 3.40 -5.40 -3.03
CA ASP A 21 4.84 -5.07 -3.03
C ASP A 21 5.35 -4.86 -4.47
N GLU A 22 5.02 -5.79 -5.36
CA GLU A 22 5.34 -5.69 -6.79
C GLU A 22 4.08 -5.82 -7.65
N ALA A 23 3.86 -4.84 -8.53
CA ALA A 23 2.82 -4.88 -9.55
C ALA A 23 3.37 -5.48 -10.85
N PHE A 24 3.19 -6.79 -11.05
CA PHE A 24 3.54 -7.43 -12.31
C PHE A 24 2.62 -6.94 -13.44
N SER A 25 3.23 -6.52 -14.55
CA SER A 25 2.52 -5.98 -15.71
C SER A 25 2.88 -6.73 -16.99
N ILE A 26 1.91 -6.89 -17.88
CA ILE A 26 2.10 -7.47 -19.21
C ILE A 26 2.20 -6.33 -20.22
N ARG A 27 3.26 -6.32 -21.04
CA ARG A 27 3.38 -5.34 -22.12
C ARG A 27 2.24 -5.51 -23.12
N HIS A 28 1.55 -4.42 -23.45
CA HIS A 28 0.37 -4.45 -24.33
C HIS A 28 0.66 -4.96 -25.76
N ASP A 29 1.90 -4.86 -26.23
CA ASP A 29 2.34 -5.24 -27.58
C ASP A 29 3.04 -6.62 -27.62
N THR A 30 2.98 -7.39 -26.53
CA THR A 30 3.53 -8.76 -26.53
C THR A 30 2.78 -9.64 -27.52
N LYS A 31 3.52 -10.53 -28.20
CA LYS A 31 2.91 -11.57 -29.06
C LYS A 31 2.36 -12.75 -28.27
N TYR A 32 2.63 -12.81 -26.96
CA TYR A 32 2.29 -13.95 -26.09
C TYR A 32 1.62 -13.49 -24.79
N PRO A 33 0.45 -12.81 -24.85
CA PRO A 33 -0.20 -12.28 -23.65
C PRO A 33 -0.62 -13.39 -22.68
N ASP A 34 -1.17 -14.49 -23.20
CA ASP A 34 -1.65 -15.61 -22.36
C ASP A 34 -0.51 -16.32 -21.64
N LEU A 35 0.62 -16.55 -22.32
CA LEU A 35 1.81 -17.16 -21.71
C LEU A 35 2.41 -16.25 -20.63
N ALA A 36 2.42 -14.94 -20.86
CA ALA A 36 2.89 -13.98 -19.86
C ALA A 36 1.98 -13.99 -18.62
N ALA A 37 0.66 -14.08 -18.81
CA ALA A 37 -0.31 -14.20 -17.72
C ALA A 37 -0.15 -15.52 -16.96
N GLU A 38 0.03 -16.64 -17.67
CA GLU A 38 0.26 -17.96 -17.07
C GLU A 38 1.55 -17.96 -16.24
N TYR A 39 2.62 -17.35 -16.75
CA TYR A 39 3.88 -17.22 -16.01
C TYR A 39 3.71 -16.40 -14.73
N ILE A 40 3.04 -15.24 -14.80
CA ILE A 40 2.78 -14.41 -13.61
C ILE A 40 1.98 -15.22 -12.59
N ASN A 41 0.91 -15.89 -13.02
CA ASN A 41 0.09 -16.70 -12.13
C ASN A 41 0.90 -17.83 -11.46
N TRP A 42 1.74 -18.55 -12.21
CA TRP A 42 2.65 -19.55 -11.63
C TRP A 42 3.64 -18.92 -10.64
N PHE A 43 4.24 -17.78 -11.00
CA PHE A 43 5.26 -17.11 -10.21
C PHE A 43 4.71 -16.61 -8.86
N VAL A 44 3.47 -16.10 -8.83
CA VAL A 44 2.90 -15.50 -7.60
C VAL A 44 1.99 -16.42 -6.80
N ALA A 45 1.38 -17.43 -7.44
CA ALA A 45 0.31 -18.25 -6.84
C ALA A 45 0.60 -19.75 -6.82
N SER A 46 1.71 -20.23 -7.38
CA SER A 46 2.05 -21.66 -7.27
C SER A 46 2.29 -22.07 -5.81
N PRO A 47 2.06 -23.35 -5.45
CA PRO A 47 2.37 -23.83 -4.11
C PRO A 47 3.81 -23.55 -3.68
N ARG A 48 4.77 -23.68 -4.60
CA ARG A 48 6.18 -23.37 -4.31
C ARG A 48 6.41 -21.89 -4.03
N ALA A 49 5.75 -20.99 -4.78
CA ALA A 49 5.84 -19.56 -4.52
C ALA A 49 5.26 -19.19 -3.15
N ILE A 50 4.13 -19.77 -2.78
CA ILE A 50 3.53 -19.60 -1.44
C ILE A 50 4.49 -20.09 -0.36
N ASP A 51 5.07 -21.29 -0.51
CA ASP A 51 6.00 -21.87 0.46
C ASP A 51 7.23 -20.97 0.67
N LEU A 52 7.83 -20.49 -0.43
CA LEU A 52 8.99 -19.60 -0.40
C LEU A 52 8.66 -18.27 0.27
N ASN A 53 7.50 -17.69 -0.02
CA ASN A 53 7.06 -16.46 0.63
C ASN A 53 6.93 -16.65 2.14
N VAL A 54 6.29 -17.72 2.61
CA VAL A 54 6.20 -18.02 4.06
C VAL A 54 7.59 -18.27 4.67
N GLU A 55 8.45 -19.03 3.99
CA GLU A 55 9.83 -19.32 4.43
C GLU A 55 10.66 -18.04 4.60
N HIS A 56 10.50 -17.07 3.69
CA HIS A 56 11.25 -15.82 3.69
C HIS A 56 10.52 -14.65 4.37
N GLY A 57 9.36 -14.89 4.98
CA GLY A 57 8.60 -13.86 5.70
C GLY A 57 7.95 -12.79 4.81
N THR A 58 7.67 -13.13 3.55
CA THR A 58 6.91 -12.30 2.61
C THR A 58 5.45 -12.74 2.57
N ILE A 59 4.51 -11.80 2.56
CA ILE A 59 3.07 -12.11 2.56
C ILE A 59 2.65 -12.50 1.13
N PRO A 60 2.11 -13.71 0.89
CA PRO A 60 1.66 -14.11 -0.44
C PRO A 60 0.48 -13.28 -0.94
N VAL A 61 0.41 -13.06 -2.26
CA VAL A 61 -0.68 -12.30 -2.90
C VAL A 61 -2.01 -13.07 -2.99
N VAL A 62 -1.97 -14.37 -2.72
CA VAL A 62 -3.14 -15.25 -2.67
C VAL A 62 -3.43 -15.66 -1.23
N PRO A 63 -4.70 -15.97 -0.89
CA PRO A 63 -5.05 -16.49 0.42
C PRO A 63 -4.22 -17.73 0.79
N VAL A 64 -3.66 -17.73 1.99
CA VAL A 64 -2.94 -18.87 2.56
C VAL A 64 -3.69 -19.32 3.80
N ASP A 65 -3.72 -20.63 4.00
CA ASP A 65 -4.18 -21.22 5.25
C ASP A 65 -3.32 -20.71 6.42
N GLU A 66 -3.94 -19.97 7.34
CA GLU A 66 -3.29 -19.35 8.50
C GLU A 66 -2.64 -20.39 9.43
N THR A 67 -3.10 -21.65 9.41
CA THR A 67 -2.49 -22.74 10.18
C THR A 67 -1.05 -23.03 9.76
N ARG A 68 -0.66 -22.58 8.56
CA ARG A 68 0.68 -22.73 8.00
C ARG A 68 1.66 -21.65 8.47
N TRP A 69 1.18 -20.64 9.20
CA TRP A 69 2.02 -19.52 9.63
C TRP A 69 2.83 -19.86 10.88
N PRO A 70 4.17 -19.71 10.86
CA PRO A 70 5.01 -20.01 12.00
C PRO A 70 4.64 -19.16 13.24
N GLU A 71 4.32 -19.82 14.36
CA GLU A 71 3.93 -19.15 15.59
C GLU A 71 5.07 -18.31 16.19
N GLY A 72 4.73 -17.20 16.85
CA GLY A 72 5.71 -16.33 17.53
C GLY A 72 6.63 -15.54 16.59
N THR A 73 6.31 -15.46 15.29
CA THR A 73 7.10 -14.73 14.30
C THR A 73 6.50 -13.38 13.94
N VAL A 74 7.36 -12.42 13.56
CA VAL A 74 6.94 -11.13 13.01
C VAL A 74 6.10 -11.32 11.73
N PHE A 75 6.40 -12.34 10.93
CA PHE A 75 5.63 -12.70 9.75
C PHE A 75 4.17 -13.01 10.12
N ARG A 76 3.92 -13.86 11.12
CA ARG A 76 2.56 -14.20 11.55
C ARG A 76 1.80 -12.96 12.01
N ASP A 77 2.44 -12.09 12.78
CA ASP A 77 1.84 -10.84 13.24
C ASP A 77 1.47 -9.92 12.05
N ALA A 78 2.35 -9.79 11.07
CA ALA A 78 2.13 -8.99 9.87
C ALA A 78 1.05 -9.59 8.95
N ALA A 79 1.05 -10.91 8.77
CA ALA A 79 0.05 -11.61 7.97
C ALA A 79 -1.36 -11.51 8.61
N ALA A 80 -1.47 -11.66 9.93
CA ALA A 80 -2.71 -11.45 10.66
C ALA A 80 -3.21 -10.00 10.55
N ALA A 81 -2.30 -9.03 10.63
CA ALA A 81 -2.62 -7.63 10.39
C ALA A 81 -3.13 -7.38 8.96
N TYR A 82 -2.53 -8.01 7.96
CA TYR A 82 -2.96 -7.90 6.56
C TYR A 82 -4.35 -8.51 6.34
N VAL A 83 -4.69 -9.61 7.01
CA VAL A 83 -6.06 -10.18 6.99
C VAL A 83 -7.09 -9.18 7.52
N ILE A 84 -6.79 -8.50 8.63
CA ILE A 84 -7.66 -7.45 9.19
C ILE A 84 -7.85 -6.33 8.16
N LEU A 85 -6.77 -5.83 7.57
CA LEU A 85 -6.82 -4.75 6.59
C LEU A 85 -7.60 -5.12 5.32
N ASN A 86 -7.44 -6.34 4.80
CA ASN A 86 -8.18 -6.79 3.61
C ASN A 86 -9.68 -6.95 3.91
N ARG A 87 -10.04 -7.52 5.07
CA ARG A 87 -11.44 -7.64 5.50
C ARG A 87 -12.11 -6.28 5.61
N ASP A 88 -11.39 -5.30 6.15
CA ASP A 88 -11.92 -3.98 6.47
C ASP A 88 -11.71 -2.96 5.35
N ASP A 89 -11.26 -3.37 4.16
CA ASP A 89 -10.90 -2.46 3.05
C ASP A 89 -10.05 -1.27 3.55
N GLY A 90 -9.02 -1.60 4.34
CA GLY A 90 -8.23 -0.67 5.14
C GLY A 90 -6.85 -0.38 4.57
N VAL A 91 -6.50 -0.99 3.43
CA VAL A 91 -5.23 -0.72 2.74
C VAL A 91 -5.39 0.55 1.91
N GLY A 92 -4.72 1.62 2.32
CA GLY A 92 -4.67 2.89 1.59
C GLY A 92 -3.43 3.00 0.70
N HIS A 93 -3.52 3.84 -0.33
CA HIS A 93 -2.38 4.21 -1.16
C HIS A 93 -1.40 5.13 -0.42
N TYR A 94 -0.18 5.17 -0.91
CA TYR A 94 0.82 6.13 -0.48
C TYR A 94 0.32 7.56 -0.75
N ILE A 95 0.52 8.45 0.22
CA ILE A 95 -0.03 9.82 0.21
C ILE A 95 0.56 10.63 -0.97
N ASP A 96 1.80 10.37 -1.34
CA ASP A 96 2.48 11.02 -2.46
C ASP A 96 1.93 10.63 -3.84
N TRP A 97 1.12 9.58 -3.94
CA TRP A 97 0.47 9.19 -5.20
C TRP A 97 -0.72 10.09 -5.57
N ALA A 98 -1.11 11.02 -4.70
CA ALA A 98 -2.25 11.90 -4.94
C ALA A 98 -2.06 12.83 -6.16
N ALA A 99 -0.84 13.32 -6.40
CA ALA A 99 -0.53 14.20 -7.54
C ALA A 99 0.97 14.19 -7.87
N PRO A 100 1.38 14.54 -9.10
CA PRO A 100 2.78 14.78 -9.41
C PRO A 100 3.41 15.82 -8.47
N GLY A 101 4.60 15.52 -7.93
CA GLY A 101 5.34 16.40 -7.01
C GLY A 101 4.81 16.44 -5.57
N TYR A 102 3.79 15.64 -5.23
CA TYR A 102 3.17 15.68 -3.90
C TYR A 102 4.12 15.20 -2.79
N TYR A 103 5.04 14.27 -3.09
CA TYR A 103 6.07 13.81 -2.16
C TYR A 103 6.92 14.97 -1.63
N ASP A 104 7.55 15.73 -2.53
CA ASP A 104 8.45 16.82 -2.19
C ASP A 104 7.73 17.92 -1.41
N LEU A 105 6.50 18.25 -1.84
CA LEU A 105 5.65 19.21 -1.13
C LEU A 105 5.32 18.72 0.29
N THR A 106 4.92 17.45 0.44
CA THR A 106 4.58 16.86 1.74
C THR A 106 5.79 16.87 2.67
N VAL A 107 6.97 16.49 2.19
CA VAL A 107 8.22 16.52 2.97
C VAL A 107 8.54 17.95 3.42
N ALA A 108 8.52 18.92 2.51
CA ALA A 108 8.80 20.32 2.86
C ALA A 108 7.82 20.89 3.90
N GLN A 109 6.53 20.56 3.78
CA GLN A 109 5.52 21.02 4.74
C GLN A 109 5.64 20.34 6.10
N ILE A 110 6.03 19.05 6.14
CA ILE A 110 6.34 18.35 7.40
C ILE A 110 7.52 19.01 8.09
N GLU A 111 8.57 19.40 7.36
CA GLU A 111 9.73 20.10 7.91
C GLU A 111 9.34 21.44 8.55
N GLU A 112 8.51 22.25 7.90
CA GLU A 112 8.00 23.52 8.46
C GLU A 112 7.13 23.29 9.70
N LEU A 113 6.29 22.25 9.69
CA LEU A 113 5.44 21.88 10.83
C LEU A 113 6.29 21.45 12.04
N LEU A 114 7.28 20.58 11.81
CA LEU A 114 8.20 20.12 12.86
C LEU A 114 9.12 21.23 13.36
N ALA A 115 9.40 22.24 12.52
CA ALA A 115 10.10 23.46 12.91
C ALA A 115 9.21 24.48 13.65
N LEU A 116 7.93 24.16 13.87
CA LEU A 116 6.93 25.05 14.51
C LEU A 116 6.73 26.39 13.78
N ARG A 117 6.95 26.40 12.46
CA ARG A 117 6.80 27.60 11.62
C ARG A 117 5.39 27.75 11.05
N VAL A 118 4.64 26.65 11.01
CA VAL A 118 3.22 26.58 10.61
C VAL A 118 2.43 25.78 11.64
N THR A 119 1.13 26.04 11.77
CA THR A 119 0.21 25.20 12.56
C THR A 119 -0.18 23.92 11.80
N PRO A 120 -0.75 22.90 12.46
CA PRO A 120 -1.31 21.74 11.77
C PRO A 120 -2.37 22.11 10.72
N GLU A 121 -3.16 23.15 10.95
CA GLU A 121 -4.15 23.64 9.99
C GLU A 121 -3.47 24.30 8.78
N GLU A 122 -2.43 25.10 9.01
CA GLU A 122 -1.65 25.75 7.95
C GLU A 122 -0.85 24.74 7.11
N PHE A 123 -0.40 23.64 7.71
CA PHE A 123 0.29 22.54 7.03
C PHE A 123 -0.55 21.91 5.89
N VAL A 124 -1.86 21.76 6.08
CA VAL A 124 -2.73 21.04 5.12
C VAL A 124 -3.10 21.91 3.92
N VAL A 125 -3.15 23.24 4.09
CA VAL A 125 -3.57 24.18 3.04
C VAL A 125 -2.80 24.00 1.72
N PRO A 126 -1.45 24.07 1.68
CA PRO A 126 -0.70 23.95 0.43
C PRO A 126 -0.86 22.58 -0.23
N LEU A 127 -1.01 21.51 0.55
CA LEU A 127 -1.27 20.16 0.05
C LEU A 127 -2.62 20.09 -0.68
N GLN A 128 -3.67 20.63 -0.04
CA GLN A 128 -5.01 20.66 -0.61
C GLN A 128 -5.08 21.52 -1.88
N GLU A 129 -4.41 22.67 -1.90
CA GLU A 129 -4.35 23.56 -3.07
C GLU A 129 -3.65 22.89 -4.25
N HIS A 130 -2.52 22.20 -4.02
CA HIS A 130 -1.80 21.48 -5.06
C HIS A 130 -2.63 20.34 -5.65
N TYR A 131 -3.29 19.56 -4.79
CA TYR A 131 -4.16 18.47 -5.24
C TYR A 131 -5.36 19.00 -6.04
N ALA A 132 -6.03 20.05 -5.56
CA ALA A 132 -7.16 20.66 -6.27
C ALA A 132 -6.76 21.21 -7.64
N LYS A 133 -5.58 21.84 -7.73
CA LYS A 133 -5.03 22.30 -9.01
C LYS A 133 -4.79 21.15 -9.98
N PHE A 134 -4.20 20.05 -9.51
CA PHE A 134 -3.96 18.86 -10.33
C PHE A 134 -5.27 18.27 -10.89
N LEU A 135 -6.33 18.16 -10.07
CA LEU A 135 -7.63 17.67 -10.53
C LEU A 135 -8.21 18.55 -11.66
N LEU A 136 -8.09 19.88 -11.55
CA LEU A 136 -8.53 20.81 -12.59
C LEU A 136 -7.70 20.71 -13.88
N GLU A 137 -6.45 20.25 -13.81
CA GLU A 137 -5.61 20.00 -14.98
C GLU A 137 -6.03 18.70 -15.67
N LEU A 138 -6.27 17.64 -14.91
CA LEU A 138 -6.78 16.35 -15.44
C LEU A 138 -8.12 16.51 -16.18
N GLU A 139 -9.05 17.30 -15.64
CA GLU A 139 -10.34 17.56 -16.29
C GLU A 139 -10.21 18.25 -17.66
N LYS A 140 -9.11 18.97 -17.92
CA LYS A 140 -8.87 19.61 -19.22
C LYS A 140 -8.29 18.67 -20.26
N GLU A 141 -7.69 17.56 -19.82
CA GLU A 141 -7.06 16.55 -20.68
C GLU A 141 -8.01 15.39 -21.02
N ALA A 142 -9.12 15.25 -20.30
CA ALA A 142 -10.17 14.25 -20.51
C ALA A 142 -11.19 14.68 -21.60
#